data_AF-A0A2M9IU30-F1
#
_entry.id   AF-A0A2M9IU30-F1
#
_cell.length_a   1.000
_cell.length_b   1.000
_cell.length_c   1.000
_cell.angle_alpha   90.00
_cell.angle_beta   90.00
_cell.angle_gamma   90.00
#
_symmetry.space_group_name_H-M   'P 1'
#
loop_
_entity.id
_entity.type
_entity.pdbx_description
1 polymer ?
#
loop_
_entity_poly.entity_id
_entity_poly.type
_entity_poly.pdbx_seq_one_letter_code
_entity_poly.pdbx_strand_id
1 'polypeptide(L)'
;MPLTNGRYPAKNPQWMAAGQPSGTYRTNLERALVVSDFAALTTQVMQSTLVYLQAGDLVTNLTFKSGATAAATPTNWWFALYSDDATPVLLAQSADQTTGAWAANTAKTLALSSPVNIPRSGLYSAAVMVKAGTTPSLLGAGTILGAVSGFVASDMVLAQNSGASLVATAPSTITGGSAIGFVPRVVAT
;
A
#
# COMPACT_ATOMS: atom_id res chain seq x y z
N MET A 1 25.00 -28.58 35.18
CA MET A 1 24.47 -28.87 33.84
C MET A 1 23.79 -27.61 33.33
N PRO A 2 24.10 -27.12 32.12
CA PRO A 2 23.91 -25.72 31.73
C PRO A 2 22.47 -25.43 31.28
N LEU A 3 21.99 -24.20 31.48
CA LEU A 3 20.92 -23.65 30.65
C LEU A 3 21.58 -22.79 29.56
N THR A 4 21.75 -23.46 28.44
CA THR A 4 22.22 -22.99 27.13
C THR A 4 21.23 -21.97 26.55
N ASN A 5 21.75 -20.86 26.04
CA ASN A 5 21.13 -19.96 25.06
C ASN A 5 19.74 -19.38 25.40
N GLY A 6 19.73 -18.31 26.21
CA GLY A 6 18.71 -17.28 26.07
C GLY A 6 18.81 -16.67 24.67
N ARG A 7 17.97 -17.12 23.73
CA ARG A 7 17.79 -16.48 22.44
C ARG A 7 17.31 -15.05 22.72
N TYR A 8 18.16 -14.06 22.46
CA TYR A 8 17.74 -12.66 22.38
C TYR A 8 16.43 -12.57 21.58
N PRO A 9 15.46 -11.70 21.96
CA PRO A 9 14.23 -11.56 21.21
C PRO A 9 14.60 -11.30 19.74
N ALA A 10 14.04 -12.12 18.85
CA ALA A 10 14.29 -12.02 17.42
C ALA A 10 14.06 -10.57 16.98
N LYS A 11 15.03 -9.99 16.23
CA LYS A 11 14.82 -8.77 15.45
C LYS A 11 13.48 -8.93 14.69
N ASN A 12 12.69 -7.86 14.55
CA ASN A 12 11.35 -7.85 13.93
C ASN A 12 11.10 -9.08 13.01
N PRO A 13 10.22 -10.02 13.38
CA PRO A 13 10.06 -11.30 12.69
C PRO A 13 9.70 -11.13 11.22
N GLN A 14 9.03 -10.02 10.86
CA GLN A 14 8.70 -9.70 9.49
C GLN A 14 9.92 -9.32 8.65
N TRP A 15 10.87 -8.57 9.23
CA TRP A 15 12.14 -8.26 8.56
C TRP A 15 12.99 -9.51 8.37
N MET A 16 13.00 -10.43 9.35
CA MET A 16 13.66 -11.73 9.20
C MET A 16 13.01 -12.58 8.11
N ALA A 17 11.69 -12.68 8.08
CA ALA A 17 10.93 -13.44 7.08
C ALA A 17 11.02 -12.84 5.66
N ALA A 18 11.43 -11.57 5.54
CA ALA A 18 11.74 -10.89 4.29
C ALA A 18 13.18 -11.13 3.80
N GLY A 19 13.98 -11.91 4.54
CA GLY A 19 15.37 -12.19 4.15
C GLY A 19 16.35 -11.09 4.55
N GLN A 20 16.03 -10.31 5.59
CA GLN A 20 16.91 -9.27 6.13
C GLN A 20 17.31 -8.20 5.09
N PRO A 21 16.34 -7.57 4.41
CA PRO A 21 16.62 -6.58 3.38
C PRO A 21 17.42 -5.40 3.95
N SER A 22 18.36 -4.89 3.15
CA SER A 22 19.09 -3.65 3.42
C SER A 22 18.28 -2.43 2.95
N GLY A 23 18.62 -1.25 3.48
CA GLY A 23 17.93 -0.01 3.14
C GLY A 23 16.52 0.08 3.73
N THR A 24 15.67 0.89 3.10
CA THR A 24 14.27 1.07 3.51
C THR A 24 13.48 -0.22 3.20
N TYR A 25 12.76 -0.72 4.19
CA TYR A 25 11.79 -1.80 4.00
C TYR A 25 10.66 -1.66 5.02
N ARG A 26 9.53 -1.10 4.58
CA ARG A 26 8.35 -0.84 5.42
C ARG A 26 7.14 -1.55 4.87
N THR A 27 6.34 -2.13 5.76
CA THR A 27 5.11 -2.85 5.38
C THR A 27 4.00 -2.47 6.34
N ASN A 28 2.78 -2.36 5.83
CA ASN A 28 1.60 -2.08 6.66
C ASN A 28 1.01 -3.33 7.34
N LEU A 29 1.20 -4.50 6.74
CA LEU A 29 0.67 -5.77 7.24
C LEU A 29 1.75 -6.83 7.31
N GLU A 30 1.68 -7.61 8.39
CA GLU A 30 2.43 -8.87 8.51
C GLU A 30 2.08 -9.81 7.37
N ARG A 31 3.11 -10.43 6.76
CA ARG A 31 2.89 -11.35 5.63
C ARG A 31 1.95 -12.51 6.01
N ALA A 32 1.97 -12.95 7.27
CA ALA A 32 1.11 -14.02 7.77
C ALA A 32 -0.37 -13.60 7.91
N LEU A 33 -0.65 -12.29 8.03
CA LEU A 33 -2.01 -11.75 8.11
C LEU A 33 -2.63 -11.48 6.72
N VAL A 34 -1.85 -11.66 5.65
CA VAL A 34 -2.35 -11.59 4.27
C VAL A 34 -2.98 -12.93 3.90
N VAL A 35 -4.26 -13.06 4.24
CA VAL A 35 -5.01 -14.33 4.15
C VAL A 35 -6.13 -14.30 3.11
N SER A 36 -6.30 -13.18 2.40
CA SER A 36 -7.41 -12.98 1.46
C SER A 36 -6.99 -12.17 0.24
N ASP A 37 -7.66 -12.38 -0.89
CA ASP A 37 -7.74 -11.41 -1.97
C ASP A 37 -9.14 -10.79 -2.07
N PHE A 38 -9.18 -9.53 -2.47
CA PHE A 38 -10.43 -8.76 -2.50
C PHE A 38 -10.48 -7.86 -3.74
N ALA A 39 -11.68 -7.71 -4.32
CA ALA A 39 -11.96 -6.77 -5.40
C ALA A 39 -12.05 -5.34 -4.84
N ALA A 40 -10.93 -4.83 -4.32
CA ALA A 40 -10.87 -3.53 -3.64
C ALA A 40 -10.88 -2.34 -4.61
N LEU A 41 -10.46 -2.59 -5.86
CA LEU A 41 -10.33 -1.56 -6.88
C LEU A 41 -11.62 -1.40 -7.66
N THR A 42 -11.97 -0.15 -7.93
CA THR A 42 -12.97 0.25 -8.91
C THR A 42 -12.25 1.00 -10.02
N THR A 43 -12.68 0.81 -11.27
CA THR A 43 -12.04 1.48 -12.41
C THR A 43 -12.04 3.00 -12.20
N GLN A 44 -10.90 3.65 -12.41
CA GLN A 44 -10.73 5.11 -12.26
C GLN A 44 -10.93 5.68 -10.84
N VAL A 45 -10.90 4.83 -9.82
CA VAL A 45 -10.91 5.20 -8.40
C VAL A 45 -9.61 4.71 -7.78
N MET A 46 -8.95 5.53 -6.97
CA MET A 46 -7.75 5.08 -6.25
C MET A 46 -8.14 4.48 -4.91
N GLN A 47 -7.43 3.41 -4.54
CA GLN A 47 -7.49 2.83 -3.21
C GLN A 47 -6.18 3.16 -2.50
N SER A 48 -6.27 3.70 -1.29
CA SER A 48 -5.11 4.04 -0.45
C SER A 48 -5.11 3.23 0.84
N THR A 49 -3.96 2.72 1.25
CA THR A 49 -3.74 2.07 2.54
C THR A 49 -2.64 2.79 3.32
N LEU A 50 -2.79 2.85 4.64
CA LEU A 50 -1.76 3.42 5.50
C LEU A 50 -0.54 2.50 5.60
N VAL A 51 0.64 3.10 5.67
CA VAL A 51 1.92 2.46 5.97
C VAL A 51 2.71 3.35 6.92
N TYR A 52 3.28 2.77 7.97
CA TYR A 52 4.13 3.51 8.88
C TYR A 52 5.54 3.66 8.30
N LEU A 53 5.99 4.90 8.15
CA LEU A 53 7.34 5.25 7.68
C LEU A 53 8.08 6.01 8.78
N GLN A 54 9.40 5.85 8.85
CA GLN A 54 10.25 6.53 9.83
C GLN A 54 10.98 7.70 9.18
N ALA A 55 11.23 8.76 9.97
CA ALA A 55 12.06 9.86 9.53
C ALA A 55 13.44 9.36 9.06
N GLY A 56 13.87 9.82 7.89
CA GLY A 56 15.11 9.38 7.23
C GLY A 56 14.97 8.15 6.34
N ASP A 57 13.80 7.50 6.28
CA ASP A 57 13.53 6.50 5.24
C ASP A 57 13.59 7.18 3.86
N LEU A 58 14.30 6.55 2.93
CA LEU A 58 14.27 6.93 1.52
C LEU A 58 13.39 5.94 0.78
N VAL A 59 12.19 6.37 0.37
CA VAL A 59 11.25 5.52 -0.38
C VAL A 59 11.42 5.77 -1.87
N THR A 60 11.83 4.74 -2.61
CA THR A 60 12.02 4.80 -4.06
C THR A 60 10.98 3.99 -4.81
N ASN A 61 10.37 2.99 -4.17
CA ASN A 61 9.42 2.09 -4.80
C ASN A 61 8.25 1.76 -3.88
N LEU A 62 7.10 1.50 -4.52
CA LEU A 62 5.95 0.89 -3.88
C LEU A 62 5.65 -0.45 -4.54
N THR A 63 5.30 -1.44 -3.71
CA THR A 63 4.94 -2.77 -4.17
C THR A 63 3.55 -3.16 -3.69
N PHE A 64 2.68 -3.50 -4.64
CA PHE A 64 1.39 -4.14 -4.41
C PHE A 64 1.36 -5.49 -5.12
N LYS A 65 0.54 -6.43 -4.63
CA LYS A 65 0.39 -7.75 -5.24
C LYS A 65 -1.06 -8.02 -5.61
N SER A 66 -1.28 -8.44 -6.85
CA SER A 66 -2.58 -8.92 -7.29
C SER A 66 -2.92 -10.28 -6.68
N GLY A 67 -4.20 -10.52 -6.45
CA GLY A 67 -4.77 -11.80 -6.03
C GLY A 67 -5.22 -12.64 -7.22
N ALA A 68 -6.36 -13.34 -7.07
CA ALA A 68 -6.86 -14.28 -8.08
C ALA A 68 -7.26 -13.61 -9.41
N THR A 69 -7.68 -12.34 -9.38
CA THR A 69 -8.14 -11.62 -10.58
C THR A 69 -7.01 -10.77 -11.16
N ALA A 70 -6.73 -10.96 -12.46
CA ALA A 70 -5.80 -10.13 -13.23
C ALA A 70 -6.47 -8.83 -13.73
N ALA A 71 -5.66 -7.83 -14.05
CA ALA A 71 -6.13 -6.68 -14.81
C ALA A 71 -6.41 -7.09 -16.26
N ALA A 72 -7.64 -6.91 -16.73
CA ALA A 72 -8.01 -7.11 -18.14
C ALA A 72 -8.18 -5.76 -18.83
N THR A 73 -7.54 -5.60 -19.99
CA THR A 73 -7.52 -4.36 -20.79
C THR A 73 -7.22 -3.08 -19.99
N PRO A 74 -6.12 -3.05 -19.21
CA PRO A 74 -5.71 -1.83 -18.54
C PRO A 74 -5.40 -0.72 -19.56
N THR A 75 -5.73 0.51 -19.19
CA THR A 75 -5.45 1.72 -19.99
C THR A 75 -4.65 2.75 -19.21
N ASN A 76 -4.80 2.79 -17.88
CA ASN A 76 -3.97 3.59 -16.98
C ASN A 76 -3.82 2.84 -15.65
N TRP A 77 -2.62 2.82 -15.07
CA TRP A 77 -2.43 2.40 -13.67
C TRP A 77 -1.10 2.89 -13.13
N TRP A 78 -1.09 3.21 -11.84
CA TRP A 78 0.06 3.78 -11.14
C TRP A 78 -0.04 3.54 -9.64
N PHE A 79 1.09 3.73 -8.95
CA PHE A 79 1.14 3.82 -7.48
C PHE A 79 1.54 5.21 -7.05
N ALA A 80 1.07 5.64 -5.89
CA ALA A 80 1.39 6.96 -5.33
C ALA A 80 1.63 6.89 -3.83
N LEU A 81 2.47 7.79 -3.33
CA LEU A 81 2.73 8.00 -1.91
C LEU A 81 2.23 9.38 -1.52
N TYR A 82 1.47 9.46 -0.45
CA TYR A 82 0.95 10.69 0.13
C TYR A 82 1.47 10.89 1.55
N SER A 83 1.51 12.15 1.97
CA SER A 83 1.97 12.57 3.29
C SER A 83 1.11 12.03 4.44
N ASP A 84 1.63 12.17 5.65
CA ASP A 84 0.98 11.87 6.92
C ASP A 84 0.26 13.10 7.51
N ASP A 85 -0.17 14.03 6.65
CA ASP A 85 -0.99 15.18 7.03
C ASP A 85 -2.46 14.78 7.21
N ALA A 86 -3.22 15.58 7.96
CA ALA A 86 -4.66 15.35 8.15
C ALA A 86 -5.44 15.33 6.82
N THR A 87 -4.96 16.08 5.83
CA THR A 87 -5.36 15.94 4.41
C THR A 87 -4.12 15.51 3.63
N PRO A 88 -3.95 14.20 3.35
CA PRO A 88 -2.75 13.68 2.73
C PRO A 88 -2.46 14.36 1.38
N VAL A 89 -1.26 14.91 1.24
CA VAL A 89 -0.77 15.59 0.03
C VAL A 89 0.11 14.62 -0.78
N LEU A 90 0.00 14.64 -2.10
CA LEU A 90 0.81 13.79 -2.97
C LEU A 90 2.30 14.14 -2.83
N LEU A 91 3.11 13.17 -2.42
CA LEU A 91 4.57 13.31 -2.34
C LEU A 91 5.24 12.88 -3.64
N ALA A 92 4.84 11.73 -4.17
CA ALA A 92 5.32 11.22 -5.45
C ALA A 92 4.36 10.15 -6.00
N GLN A 93 4.43 9.92 -7.30
CA GLN A 93 3.76 8.81 -7.98
C GLN A 93 4.73 8.10 -8.91
N SER A 94 4.41 6.86 -9.29
CA SER A 94 5.09 6.19 -10.38
C SER A 94 4.73 6.81 -11.73
N ALA A 95 5.48 6.44 -12.77
CA ALA A 95 5.00 6.60 -14.13
C ALA A 95 3.69 5.82 -14.34
N ASP A 96 2.80 6.34 -15.18
CA ASP A 96 1.63 5.60 -15.64
C ASP A 96 2.10 4.43 -16.51
N GLN A 97 1.60 3.24 -16.18
CA GLN A 97 1.96 2.00 -16.86
C GLN A 97 1.11 1.75 -18.10
N THR A 98 0.11 2.58 -18.37
CA THR A 98 -0.75 2.53 -19.56
C THR A 98 -1.40 1.14 -19.72
N THR A 99 -1.08 0.43 -20.80
CA THR A 99 -1.58 -0.93 -21.10
C THR A 99 -0.70 -2.04 -20.52
N GLY A 100 0.23 -1.71 -19.61
CA GLY A 100 1.10 -2.68 -18.96
C GLY A 100 0.30 -3.79 -18.29
N ALA A 101 0.63 -5.05 -18.57
CA ALA A 101 -0.10 -6.19 -18.04
C ALA A 101 0.14 -6.38 -16.54
N TRP A 102 -0.95 -6.61 -15.79
CA TRP A 102 -0.89 -7.04 -14.40
C TRP A 102 -1.64 -8.38 -14.23
N ALA A 103 -0.91 -9.47 -14.39
CA ALA A 103 -1.44 -10.83 -14.24
C ALA A 103 -1.89 -11.11 -12.79
N ALA A 104 -2.68 -12.15 -12.60
CA ALA A 104 -3.06 -12.66 -11.28
C ALA A 104 -1.82 -13.11 -10.49
N ASN A 105 -1.91 -13.10 -9.16
CA ASN A 105 -0.87 -13.57 -8.23
C ASN A 105 0.51 -12.92 -8.42
N THR A 106 0.55 -11.71 -8.98
CA THR A 106 1.79 -11.05 -9.42
C THR A 106 2.05 -9.82 -8.59
N ALA A 107 3.25 -9.74 -8.00
CA ALA A 107 3.73 -8.53 -7.36
C ALA A 107 4.16 -7.53 -8.44
N LYS A 108 3.71 -6.29 -8.33
CA LYS A 108 4.20 -5.17 -9.13
C LYS A 108 4.91 -4.22 -8.19
N THR A 109 6.17 -3.93 -8.52
CA THR A 109 7.00 -2.94 -7.86
C THR A 109 7.21 -1.82 -8.86
N LEU A 110 6.72 -0.63 -8.55
CA LEU A 110 6.89 0.54 -9.40
C LEU A 110 7.82 1.53 -8.73
N ALA A 111 8.76 2.08 -9.49
CA ALA A 111 9.57 3.20 -9.05
C ALA A 111 8.73 4.47 -9.01
N LEU A 112 8.87 5.25 -7.94
CA LEU A 112 8.36 6.61 -7.87
C LEU A 112 9.19 7.50 -8.79
N SER A 113 8.54 8.49 -9.43
CA SER A 113 9.20 9.44 -10.33
C SER A 113 10.31 10.23 -9.65
N SER A 114 10.24 10.35 -8.32
CA SER A 114 11.26 10.95 -7.49
C SER A 114 11.33 10.20 -6.16
N PRO A 115 12.54 9.82 -5.69
CA PRO A 115 12.74 9.31 -4.34
C PRO A 115 12.19 10.27 -3.29
N VAL A 116 11.48 9.73 -2.30
CA VAL A 116 10.89 10.52 -1.22
C VAL A 116 11.68 10.28 0.07
N ASN A 117 12.35 11.32 0.56
CA ASN A 117 12.95 11.31 1.88
C ASN A 117 11.89 11.66 2.92
N ILE A 118 11.64 10.75 3.86
CA ILE A 118 10.59 10.89 4.87
C ILE A 118 11.04 11.88 5.96
N PRO A 119 10.38 13.05 6.10
CA PRO A 119 10.85 14.09 7.02
C PRO A 119 10.47 13.82 8.48
N ARG A 120 9.34 13.15 8.70
CA ARG A 120 8.80 12.84 10.03
C ARG A 120 8.25 11.42 10.07
N SER A 121 8.44 10.74 11.18
CA SER A 121 7.86 9.41 11.39
C SER A 121 6.35 9.51 11.54
N GLY A 122 5.59 8.67 10.83
CA GLY A 122 4.14 8.76 10.82
C GLY A 122 3.46 7.76 9.89
N LEU A 123 2.13 7.88 9.78
CA LEU A 123 1.29 7.05 8.91
C LEU A 123 1.09 7.75 7.57
N TYR A 124 1.80 7.29 6.56
CA TYR A 124 1.70 7.77 5.19
C TYR A 124 0.71 6.92 4.41
N SER A 125 0.10 7.48 3.36
CA SER A 125 -0.85 6.73 2.53
C SER A 125 -0.20 6.27 1.23
N ALA A 126 -0.10 4.95 1.03
CA ALA A 126 0.29 4.37 -0.25
C ALA A 126 -0.98 4.02 -1.05
N ALA A 127 -1.05 4.52 -2.28
CA ALA A 127 -2.23 4.39 -3.14
C ALA A 127 -1.93 3.62 -4.42
N VAL A 128 -2.97 2.99 -4.95
CA VAL A 128 -3.00 2.30 -6.23
C VAL A 128 -4.27 2.70 -6.98
N MET A 129 -4.13 3.01 -8.27
CA MET A 129 -5.26 3.25 -9.17
C MET A 129 -5.11 2.34 -10.39
N VAL A 130 -6.22 1.77 -10.83
CA VAL A 130 -6.30 1.01 -12.09
C VAL A 130 -7.53 1.44 -12.86
N LYS A 131 -7.34 1.79 -14.13
CA LYS A 131 -8.39 1.93 -15.14
C LYS A 131 -8.28 0.77 -16.11
N ALA A 132 -9.23 -0.14 -16.04
CA ALA A 132 -9.24 -1.37 -16.81
C ALA A 132 -10.69 -1.82 -17.06
N GLY A 133 -10.91 -2.73 -18.02
CA GLY A 133 -12.20 -3.41 -18.18
C GLY A 133 -12.49 -4.34 -16.98
N THR A 134 -11.46 -5.01 -16.49
CA THR A 134 -11.47 -5.73 -15.21
C THR A 134 -10.29 -5.26 -14.38
N THR A 135 -10.53 -4.74 -13.18
CA THR A 135 -9.46 -4.36 -12.24
C THR A 135 -8.93 -5.60 -11.51
N PRO A 136 -7.63 -5.65 -11.15
CA PRO A 136 -7.08 -6.79 -10.42
C PRO A 136 -7.66 -6.83 -9.00
N SER A 137 -7.82 -8.05 -8.44
CA SER A 137 -8.01 -8.18 -7.00
C SER A 137 -6.68 -7.93 -6.30
N LEU A 138 -6.69 -7.43 -5.06
CA LEU A 138 -5.47 -7.19 -4.30
C LEU A 138 -5.36 -8.18 -3.15
N LEU A 139 -4.13 -8.59 -2.82
CA LEU A 139 -3.86 -9.39 -1.63
C LEU A 139 -3.73 -8.51 -0.39
N GLY A 140 -4.37 -8.93 0.70
CA GLY A 140 -4.38 -8.20 1.96
C GLY A 140 -5.14 -8.93 3.05
N ALA A 141 -5.60 -8.16 4.03
CA ALA A 141 -6.44 -8.63 5.12
C ALA A 141 -7.88 -8.14 4.92
N GLY A 142 -8.80 -9.08 4.71
CA GLY A 142 -10.24 -8.85 4.83
C GLY A 142 -10.59 -8.47 6.25
N THR A 143 -11.46 -7.46 6.39
CA THR A 143 -11.85 -6.93 7.70
C THR A 143 -13.26 -6.33 7.60
N ILE A 144 -13.80 -5.82 8.69
CA ILE A 144 -15.10 -5.12 8.69
C ILE A 144 -14.88 -3.62 8.58
N LEU A 145 -15.83 -2.94 7.93
CA LEU A 145 -15.75 -1.49 7.69
C LEU A 145 -15.50 -0.68 8.98
N GLY A 146 -16.20 -1.04 10.07
CA GLY A 146 -16.05 -0.37 11.36
C GLY A 146 -14.65 -0.48 11.98
N ALA A 147 -13.91 -1.56 11.71
CA ALA A 147 -12.54 -1.70 12.18
C ALA A 147 -11.56 -0.85 11.36
N VAL A 148 -11.87 -0.59 10.09
CA VAL A 148 -11.03 0.23 9.20
C VAL A 148 -11.25 1.71 9.42
N SER A 149 -12.45 2.14 9.80
CA SER A 149 -12.78 3.53 10.08
C SER A 149 -12.18 4.08 11.38
N GLY A 150 -11.62 3.21 12.23
CA GLY A 150 -11.08 3.58 13.54
C GLY A 150 -11.99 3.21 14.70
N PHE A 151 -11.38 2.95 15.86
CA PHE A 151 -12.06 2.67 17.13
C PHE A 151 -12.25 3.93 17.97
N VAL A 152 -11.36 4.92 17.82
CA VAL A 152 -11.46 6.24 18.46
C VAL A 152 -11.35 7.37 17.43
N ALA A 153 -11.83 8.56 17.79
CA ALA A 153 -11.92 9.69 16.86
C ALA A 153 -10.57 10.16 16.28
N SER A 154 -9.46 9.86 16.94
CA SER A 154 -8.11 10.18 16.47
C SER A 154 -7.52 9.14 15.52
N ASP A 155 -8.18 7.99 15.34
CA ASP A 155 -7.67 6.93 14.48
C ASP A 155 -7.77 7.36 13.02
N MET A 156 -6.71 7.09 12.26
CA MET A 156 -6.74 7.26 10.81
C MET A 156 -7.38 6.04 10.14
N VAL A 157 -8.09 6.29 9.05
CA VAL A 157 -8.71 5.23 8.24
C VAL A 157 -7.63 4.36 7.59
N LEU A 158 -7.57 3.07 7.94
CA LEU A 158 -6.49 2.17 7.52
C LEU A 158 -6.45 1.95 6.00
N ALA A 159 -7.61 1.91 5.36
CA ALA A 159 -7.76 1.76 3.93
C ALA A 159 -9.06 2.42 3.43
N GLN A 160 -8.96 3.15 2.31
CA GLN A 160 -10.09 3.90 1.75
C GLN A 160 -10.01 4.01 0.23
N ASN A 161 -11.17 4.20 -0.39
CA ASN A 161 -11.30 4.58 -1.80
C ASN A 161 -11.48 6.09 -1.92
N SER A 162 -10.89 6.71 -2.93
CA SER A 162 -10.98 8.15 -3.17
C SER A 162 -10.80 8.52 -4.64
N GLY A 163 -11.27 9.71 -4.99
CA GLY A 163 -11.27 10.20 -6.36
C GLY A 163 -12.31 9.52 -7.27
N ALA A 164 -12.45 10.07 -8.46
CA ALA A 164 -13.30 9.54 -9.53
C ALA A 164 -12.72 9.99 -10.87
N SER A 165 -12.98 9.21 -11.93
CA SER A 165 -12.53 9.52 -13.30
C SER A 165 -11.03 9.74 -13.42
N LEU A 166 -10.22 9.13 -12.54
CA LEU A 166 -8.78 9.22 -12.57
C LEU A 166 -8.20 8.58 -13.84
N VAL A 167 -7.07 9.15 -14.28
CA VAL A 167 -6.29 8.73 -15.45
C VAL A 167 -4.80 8.71 -15.08
N ALA A 168 -3.89 9.27 -15.89
CA ALA A 168 -2.45 9.17 -15.69
C ALA A 168 -1.90 9.83 -14.41
N THR A 169 -2.64 10.77 -13.80
CA THR A 169 -2.15 11.58 -12.68
C THR A 169 -2.98 11.34 -11.43
N ALA A 170 -2.28 11.10 -10.32
CA ALA A 170 -2.86 11.01 -9.00
C ALA A 170 -3.36 12.39 -8.53
N PRO A 171 -4.47 12.47 -7.79
CA PRO A 171 -4.92 13.72 -7.17
C PRO A 171 -3.82 14.37 -6.33
N SER A 172 -3.77 15.70 -6.28
CA SER A 172 -2.80 16.43 -5.45
C SER A 172 -3.01 16.19 -3.95
N THR A 173 -4.25 15.85 -3.55
CA THR A 173 -4.64 15.59 -2.17
C THR A 173 -5.71 14.50 -2.10
N ILE A 174 -5.75 13.75 -1.01
CA ILE A 174 -6.86 12.82 -0.72
C ILE A 174 -7.96 13.56 0.03
N THR A 175 -9.11 13.75 -0.61
CA THR A 175 -10.31 14.34 -0.01
C THR A 175 -11.53 13.46 -0.23
N GLY A 176 -12.42 13.37 0.75
CA GLY A 176 -13.69 12.63 0.63
C GLY A 176 -13.51 11.11 0.51
N GLY A 177 -12.45 10.55 1.11
CA GLY A 177 -12.20 9.12 1.10
C GLY A 177 -13.30 8.35 1.85
N SER A 178 -13.66 7.19 1.31
CA SER A 178 -14.61 6.26 1.94
C SER A 178 -13.87 5.00 2.39
N ALA A 179 -13.96 4.67 3.68
CA ALA A 179 -13.36 3.47 4.23
C ALA A 179 -13.87 2.21 3.50
N ILE A 180 -13.01 1.19 3.41
CA ILE A 180 -13.35 -0.10 2.80
C ILE A 180 -13.05 -1.24 3.77
N GLY A 181 -13.87 -2.31 3.77
CA GLY A 181 -13.69 -3.51 4.61
C GLY A 181 -12.52 -4.41 4.19
N PHE A 182 -11.39 -3.83 3.80
CA PHE A 182 -10.23 -4.56 3.31
C PHE A 182 -8.97 -3.67 3.37
N VAL A 183 -7.87 -4.23 3.86
CA VAL A 183 -6.57 -3.54 3.89
C VAL A 183 -5.60 -4.30 2.98
N PRO A 184 -5.27 -3.78 1.78
CA PRO A 184 -4.25 -4.39 0.93
C PRO A 184 -2.87 -4.29 1.56
N ARG A 185 -2.03 -5.29 1.33
CA ARG A 185 -0.63 -5.21 1.77
C ARG A 185 0.19 -4.37 0.81
N VAL A 186 0.93 -3.41 1.35
CA VAL A 186 1.94 -2.63 0.64
C VAL A 186 3.33 -2.86 1.23
N VAL A 187 4.34 -2.82 0.37
CA VAL A 187 5.75 -2.74 0.77
C VAL A 187 6.35 -1.48 0.16
N ALA A 188 6.91 -0.61 1.00
CA ALA A 188 7.70 0.55 0.59
C ALA A 188 9.18 0.23 0.78
N THR A 189 9.97 0.47 -0.27
CA THR A 189 11.43 0.29 -0.29
C THR A 189 12.12 1.48 -0.90
#